data_AF-A0A9E7VZB8-F1
#
_entry.id   AF-A0A9E7VZB8-F1
#
_cell.length_a   1.000
_cell.length_b   1.000
_cell.length_c   1.000
_cell.angle_alpha   90.00
_cell.angle_beta   90.00
_cell.angle_gamma   90.00
#
_symmetry.space_group_name_H-M   'P 1'
#
loop_
_entity.id
_entity.type
_entity.pdbx_description
1 polymer ?
#
loop_
_entity_poly.entity_id
_entity_poly.type
_entity_poly.pdbx_seq_one_letter_code
_entity_poly.pdbx_strand_id
1 'polypeptide(L)'
;MTTPDALITTYERWQKAGRPTQIPSPWKLKSWTNQLGHYKEFFNRLNGDPIDRKQAVQLSPIVTNEEEAVQVFLLAMLWGHGLVGYGPFRTSRILDRPEAAAELLEVAQVAQRDGGLAAFKLVVDRRNGESRSFLKWLGPAFGTKYIYFLTAKNNPQEPAPVMDAVVYRWFRKHAPDRKLRVDFWHTPSYEQFLNSLEEWASDIAQRFGQEIRIDDVEYLIFAEGSRFEGNDWSELWEAEQRAASASLLFDQLRALASSHQNHQFSFELIDKLEAHLLKSDASEQPPQC
;
A
#
# COMPACT_ATOMS: atom_id res chain seq x y z
N MET A 1 -7.63 -26.43 4.95
CA MET A 1 -8.15 -25.55 6.02
C MET A 1 -8.80 -24.36 5.34
N THR A 2 -9.89 -23.83 5.90
CA THR A 2 -10.75 -22.86 5.23
C THR A 2 -10.20 -21.44 5.34
N THR A 3 -10.31 -20.66 4.27
CA THR A 3 -10.09 -19.21 4.32
C THR A 3 -11.01 -18.56 5.36
N PRO A 4 -10.53 -17.63 6.19
CA PRO A 4 -11.37 -16.97 7.21
C PRO A 4 -12.57 -16.25 6.59
N ASP A 5 -13.76 -16.40 7.18
CA ASP A 5 -15.01 -15.79 6.69
C ASP A 5 -14.93 -14.26 6.56
N ALA A 6 -14.16 -13.61 7.44
CA ALA A 6 -13.92 -12.17 7.39
C ALA A 6 -13.18 -11.75 6.12
N LEU A 7 -12.23 -12.58 5.65
CA LEU A 7 -11.51 -12.33 4.41
C LEU A 7 -12.42 -12.54 3.19
N ILE A 8 -13.24 -13.60 3.19
CA ILE A 8 -14.24 -13.84 2.13
C ILE A 8 -15.23 -12.68 2.03
N THR A 9 -15.80 -12.26 3.16
CA THR A 9 -16.74 -11.13 3.22
C THR A 9 -16.10 -9.83 2.71
N THR A 10 -14.81 -9.61 3.02
CA THR A 10 -14.08 -8.44 2.57
C THR A 10 -13.78 -8.50 1.08
N TYR A 11 -13.42 -9.68 0.55
CA TYR A 11 -13.22 -9.91 -0.88
C TYR A 11 -14.49 -9.62 -1.67
N GLU A 12 -15.65 -10.15 -1.27
CA GLU A 12 -16.92 -9.91 -1.99
C GLU A 12 -17.27 -8.42 -2.05
N ARG A 13 -17.05 -7.69 -0.95
CA ARG A 13 -17.24 -6.23 -0.91
C ARG A 13 -16.25 -5.52 -1.84
N TRP A 14 -14.98 -5.88 -1.80
CA TRP A 14 -13.94 -5.30 -2.65
C TRP A 14 -14.20 -5.58 -4.14
N GLN A 15 -14.64 -6.78 -4.49
CA GLN A 15 -15.02 -7.18 -5.84
C GLN A 15 -16.24 -6.38 -6.32
N LYS A 16 -17.31 -6.33 -5.53
CA LYS A 16 -18.49 -5.50 -5.82
C LYS A 16 -18.14 -4.02 -5.94
N ALA A 17 -17.09 -3.59 -5.23
CA ALA A 17 -16.61 -2.22 -5.27
C ALA A 17 -15.80 -1.87 -6.54
N GLY A 18 -15.54 -2.83 -7.43
CA GLY A 18 -14.68 -2.64 -8.60
C GLY A 18 -13.18 -2.79 -8.30
N ARG A 19 -12.83 -3.48 -7.21
CA ARG A 19 -11.46 -3.72 -6.75
C ARG A 19 -10.65 -2.44 -6.51
N PRO A 20 -11.14 -1.49 -5.68
CA PRO A 20 -10.43 -0.24 -5.41
C PRO A 20 -9.05 -0.47 -4.80
N THR A 21 -8.10 0.39 -5.14
CA THR A 21 -6.74 0.37 -4.58
C THR A 21 -6.68 1.06 -3.22
N GLN A 22 -5.57 0.87 -2.51
CA GLN A 22 -5.36 1.55 -1.24
C GLN A 22 -5.34 3.07 -1.41
N ILE A 23 -6.06 3.77 -0.54
CA ILE A 23 -6.14 5.22 -0.55
C ILE A 23 -4.79 5.84 -0.13
N PRO A 24 -4.38 6.94 -0.76
CA PRO A 24 -3.15 7.64 -0.40
C PRO A 24 -3.02 8.01 1.09
N SER A 25 -1.81 7.83 1.64
CA SER A 25 -1.42 8.25 2.98
C SER A 25 -0.98 9.72 2.97
N PRO A 26 -1.65 10.63 3.71
CA PRO A 26 -1.18 12.00 3.85
C PRO A 26 0.09 12.09 4.70
N TRP A 27 0.96 13.05 4.40
CA TRP A 27 2.22 13.26 5.12
C TRP A 27 2.63 14.73 5.16
N LYS A 28 3.44 15.10 6.15
CA LYS A 28 3.83 16.51 6.37
C LYS A 28 5.24 16.79 5.86
N LEU A 29 5.38 17.33 4.66
CA LEU A 29 6.68 17.70 4.05
C LEU A 29 7.62 18.44 5.02
N LYS A 30 7.10 19.44 5.75
CA LYS A 30 7.89 20.21 6.72
C LYS A 30 8.46 19.35 7.86
N SER A 31 7.72 18.35 8.33
CA SER A 31 8.17 17.47 9.42
C SER A 31 9.35 16.60 8.97
N TRP A 32 9.23 16.02 7.76
CA TRP A 32 10.26 15.18 7.17
C TRP A 32 11.51 16.00 6.81
N THR A 33 11.36 17.13 6.13
CA THR A 33 12.50 17.99 5.75
C THR A 33 13.23 18.61 6.94
N ASN A 34 12.54 18.91 8.05
CA ASN A 34 13.20 19.42 9.26
C ASN A 34 14.09 18.37 9.93
N GLN A 35 13.64 17.12 10.00
CA GLN A 35 14.37 16.05 10.66
C GLN A 35 15.43 15.39 9.76
N LEU A 36 15.15 15.30 8.46
CA LEU A 36 15.94 14.58 7.46
C LEU A 36 16.45 15.56 6.39
N GLY A 37 17.00 16.70 6.83
CA GLY A 37 17.39 17.82 5.94
C GLY A 37 18.37 17.46 4.83
N HIS A 38 19.23 16.45 5.06
CA HIS A 38 20.12 15.90 4.02
C HIS A 38 19.37 15.36 2.79
N TYR A 39 18.12 14.93 2.98
CA TYR A 39 17.25 14.38 1.93
C TYR A 39 16.18 15.36 1.46
N LYS A 40 16.34 16.67 1.74
CA LYS A 40 15.34 17.69 1.39
C LYS A 40 15.00 17.70 -0.10
N GLU A 41 16.00 17.59 -0.97
CA GLU A 41 15.79 17.56 -2.42
C GLU A 41 15.03 16.30 -2.86
N PHE A 42 15.21 15.17 -2.17
CA PHE A 42 14.38 13.99 -2.41
C PHE A 42 12.91 14.28 -2.07
N PHE A 43 12.62 14.82 -0.88
CA PHE A 43 11.23 15.10 -0.46
C PHE A 43 10.55 16.17 -1.31
N ASN A 44 11.27 17.23 -1.70
CA ASN A 44 10.73 18.28 -2.56
C ASN A 44 10.33 17.75 -3.94
N ARG A 45 11.05 16.75 -4.46
CA ARG A 45 10.74 16.12 -5.76
C ARG A 45 9.53 15.20 -5.74
N LEU A 46 9.10 14.70 -4.57
CA LEU A 46 7.95 13.80 -4.48
C LEU A 46 6.65 14.47 -4.97
N ASN A 47 6.58 15.82 -4.96
CA ASN A 47 5.53 16.66 -5.53
C ASN A 47 4.08 16.18 -5.27
N GLY A 48 3.88 15.44 -4.18
CA GLY A 48 2.70 14.62 -3.94
C GLY A 48 2.51 14.37 -2.45
N ASP A 49 1.59 15.11 -1.87
CA ASP A 49 0.84 14.76 -0.66
C ASP A 49 -0.63 14.71 -1.09
N PRO A 50 -1.33 13.59 -0.88
CA PRO A 50 -0.88 12.33 -0.26
C PRO A 50 -0.08 11.42 -1.22
N ILE A 51 0.60 10.41 -0.67
CA ILE A 51 1.27 9.35 -1.46
C ILE A 51 0.54 8.01 -1.28
N ASP A 52 0.21 7.33 -2.38
CA ASP A 52 -0.29 5.96 -2.31
C ASP A 52 0.79 4.90 -2.56
N ARG A 53 0.40 3.64 -2.35
CA ARG A 53 1.25 2.47 -2.56
C ARG A 53 1.77 2.40 -4.01
N LYS A 54 0.94 2.70 -5.00
CA LYS A 54 1.29 2.62 -6.43
C LYS A 54 2.30 3.69 -6.81
N GLN A 55 2.09 4.93 -6.35
CA GLN A 55 2.99 6.05 -6.55
C GLN A 55 4.34 5.81 -5.87
N ALA A 56 4.35 5.28 -4.65
CA ALA A 56 5.59 4.90 -3.97
C ALA A 56 6.38 3.82 -4.74
N VAL A 57 5.71 2.81 -5.33
CA VAL A 57 6.38 1.85 -6.23
C VAL A 57 6.92 2.54 -7.48
N GLN A 58 6.14 3.43 -8.11
CA GLN A 58 6.57 4.14 -9.33
C GLN A 58 7.82 5.00 -9.09
N LEU A 59 7.85 5.72 -7.96
CA LEU A 59 8.95 6.58 -7.53
C LEU A 59 10.18 5.81 -7.05
N SER A 60 10.02 4.52 -6.69
CA SER A 60 11.14 3.68 -6.29
C SER A 60 12.07 3.41 -7.49
N PRO A 61 13.39 3.65 -7.39
CA PRO A 61 14.35 3.20 -8.40
C PRO A 61 14.58 1.68 -8.32
N ILE A 62 15.12 1.10 -9.40
CA ILE A 62 15.83 -0.18 -9.29
C ILE A 62 17.16 0.13 -8.60
N VAL A 63 17.44 -0.55 -7.50
CA VAL A 63 18.56 -0.22 -6.62
C VAL A 63 19.86 -0.86 -7.12
N THR A 64 20.85 -0.02 -7.35
CA THR A 64 22.21 -0.37 -7.76
C THR A 64 23.27 0.19 -6.81
N ASN A 65 22.92 1.17 -5.99
CA ASN A 65 23.81 1.85 -5.06
C ASN A 65 23.11 2.24 -3.74
N GLU A 66 23.88 2.73 -2.78
CA GLU A 66 23.40 3.08 -1.44
C GLU A 66 22.39 4.23 -1.43
N GLU A 67 22.55 5.22 -2.32
CA GLU A 67 21.64 6.36 -2.40
C GLU A 67 20.23 5.90 -2.80
N GLU A 68 20.14 5.06 -3.83
CA GLU A 68 18.89 4.47 -4.29
C GLU A 68 18.23 3.58 -3.22
N ALA A 69 19.03 2.79 -2.50
CA ALA A 69 18.55 1.98 -1.38
C ALA A 69 17.90 2.86 -0.30
N VAL A 70 18.55 3.97 0.05
CA VAL A 70 18.02 4.95 1.00
C VAL A 70 16.75 5.63 0.46
N GLN A 71 16.68 5.97 -0.83
CA GLN A 71 15.47 6.56 -1.42
C GLN A 71 14.25 5.62 -1.30
N VAL A 72 14.41 4.33 -1.63
CA VAL A 72 13.33 3.33 -1.45
C VAL A 72 12.96 3.18 0.02
N PHE A 73 13.94 3.21 0.92
CA PHE A 73 13.70 3.18 2.36
C PHE A 73 12.90 4.40 2.85
N LEU A 74 13.23 5.60 2.37
CA LEU A 74 12.50 6.82 2.70
C LEU A 74 11.04 6.76 2.20
N LEU A 75 10.79 6.27 0.98
CA LEU A 75 9.43 6.03 0.48
C LEU A 75 8.67 5.06 1.38
N ALA A 76 9.33 3.97 1.80
CA ALA A 76 8.73 2.98 2.69
C ALA A 76 8.34 3.55 4.05
N MET A 77 9.21 4.38 4.64
CA MET A 77 8.93 5.02 5.92
C MET A 77 7.86 6.09 5.81
N LEU A 78 7.87 6.88 4.72
CA LEU A 78 6.91 7.95 4.48
C LEU A 78 5.51 7.40 4.27
N TRP A 79 5.35 6.40 3.39
CA TRP A 79 4.08 5.70 3.17
C TRP A 79 3.59 4.99 4.45
N GLY A 80 4.49 4.33 5.19
CA GLY A 80 4.13 3.57 6.38
C GLY A 80 3.80 4.39 7.64
N HIS A 81 4.35 5.60 7.77
CA HIS A 81 4.05 6.50 8.91
C HIS A 81 2.93 7.50 8.63
N GLY A 82 2.77 7.97 7.40
CA GLY A 82 1.79 9.01 7.06
C GLY A 82 1.85 10.22 8.00
N LEU A 83 0.75 10.50 8.72
CA LEU A 83 0.63 11.62 9.65
C LEU A 83 1.25 11.39 11.04
N VAL A 84 1.77 10.19 11.31
CA VAL A 84 2.33 9.84 12.62
C VAL A 84 3.60 10.64 12.89
N GLY A 85 3.54 11.57 13.86
CA GLY A 85 4.56 12.60 14.06
C GLY A 85 5.98 12.10 14.40
N TYR A 86 6.12 10.89 14.93
CA TYR A 86 7.44 10.32 15.24
C TYR A 86 8.11 9.59 14.06
N GLY A 87 7.46 9.54 12.89
CA GLY A 87 8.00 8.89 11.69
C GLY A 87 9.38 9.41 11.29
N PRO A 88 9.54 10.72 11.02
CA PRO A 88 10.82 11.30 10.65
C PRO A 88 11.93 11.03 11.67
N PHE A 89 11.61 11.11 12.97
CA PHE A 89 12.58 10.85 14.04
C PHE A 89 13.06 9.39 14.03
N ARG A 90 12.14 8.43 13.88
CA ARG A 90 12.49 7.00 13.83
C ARG A 90 13.31 6.67 12.59
N THR A 91 12.99 7.29 11.45
CA THR A 91 13.75 7.14 10.20
C THR A 91 15.16 7.72 10.34
N SER A 92 15.30 8.94 10.87
CA SER A 92 16.60 9.56 11.16
C SER A 92 17.45 8.66 12.04
N ARG A 93 16.89 8.12 13.14
CA ARG A 93 17.63 7.24 14.05
C ARG A 93 18.23 6.00 13.38
N ILE A 94 17.62 5.50 12.30
CA ILE A 94 18.15 4.39 11.51
C ILE A 94 19.26 4.89 10.58
N LEU A 95 19.01 5.98 9.84
CA LEU A 95 19.93 6.54 8.85
C LEU A 95 21.14 7.28 9.42
N ASP A 96 21.07 7.75 10.67
CA ASP A 96 22.18 8.40 11.39
C ASP A 96 23.29 7.39 11.77
N ARG A 97 23.05 6.10 11.54
CA ARG A 97 24.08 5.06 11.68
C ARG A 97 24.93 5.02 10.40
N PRO A 98 26.27 5.12 10.51
CA PRO A 98 27.18 5.10 9.35
C PRO A 98 26.98 3.90 8.41
N GLU A 99 26.62 2.74 8.96
CA GLU A 99 26.45 1.49 8.24
C GLU A 99 25.07 1.32 7.58
N ALA A 100 24.09 2.19 7.89
CA ALA A 100 22.70 1.96 7.48
C ALA A 100 22.51 1.91 5.97
N ALA A 101 23.18 2.79 5.20
CA ALA A 101 23.02 2.85 3.75
C ALA A 101 23.55 1.56 3.08
N ALA A 102 24.71 1.06 3.52
CA ALA A 102 25.28 -0.20 3.06
C ALA A 102 24.41 -1.40 3.44
N GLU A 103 23.89 -1.45 4.67
CA GLU A 103 22.99 -2.51 5.13
C GLU A 103 21.66 -2.52 4.34
N LEU A 104 21.12 -1.34 4.03
CA LEU A 104 19.91 -1.19 3.20
C LEU A 104 20.17 -1.67 1.77
N LEU A 105 21.33 -1.34 1.19
CA LEU A 105 21.74 -1.81 -0.13
C LEU A 105 21.88 -3.33 -0.16
N GLU A 106 22.47 -3.94 0.87
CA GLU A 106 22.60 -5.39 0.95
C GLU A 106 21.23 -6.09 0.92
N VAL A 107 20.26 -5.58 1.70
CA VAL A 107 18.88 -6.09 1.69
C VAL A 107 18.23 -5.88 0.32
N ALA A 108 18.45 -4.73 -0.32
CA ALA A 108 17.92 -4.44 -1.65
C ALA A 108 18.45 -5.41 -2.71
N GLN A 109 19.74 -5.69 -2.70
CA GLN A 109 20.37 -6.62 -3.65
C GLN A 109 19.78 -8.03 -3.52
N VAL A 110 19.61 -8.53 -2.28
CA VAL A 110 18.97 -9.83 -2.04
C VAL A 110 17.50 -9.82 -2.45
N ALA A 111 16.75 -8.76 -2.11
CA ALA A 111 15.34 -8.65 -2.48
C ALA A 111 15.12 -8.67 -4.00
N GLN A 112 15.96 -7.97 -4.75
CA GLN A 112 15.87 -7.90 -6.22
C GLN A 112 16.33 -9.21 -6.89
N ARG A 113 17.33 -9.90 -6.33
CA ARG A 113 17.86 -11.13 -6.92
C ARG A 113 17.06 -12.38 -6.54
N ASP A 114 16.72 -12.50 -5.27
CA ASP A 114 16.22 -13.74 -4.66
C ASP A 114 14.82 -13.60 -4.05
N GLY A 115 14.21 -12.41 -4.13
CA GLY A 115 12.86 -12.15 -3.63
C GLY A 115 12.78 -11.79 -2.14
N GLY A 116 11.57 -11.47 -1.69
CA GLY A 116 11.37 -10.87 -0.36
C GLY A 116 11.60 -11.80 0.82
N LEU A 117 11.32 -13.10 0.69
CA LEU A 117 11.61 -14.07 1.75
C LEU A 117 13.12 -14.20 2.00
N ALA A 118 13.93 -14.23 0.94
CA ALA A 118 15.39 -14.26 1.05
C ALA A 118 15.92 -12.99 1.72
N ALA A 119 15.39 -11.82 1.35
CA ALA A 119 15.76 -10.54 1.98
C ALA A 119 15.38 -10.49 3.47
N PHE A 120 14.22 -11.01 3.84
CA PHE A 120 13.80 -11.11 5.24
C PHE A 120 14.74 -12.04 6.03
N LYS A 121 15.08 -13.21 5.47
CA LYS A 121 16.03 -14.18 6.04
C LYS A 121 17.40 -13.55 6.28
N LEU A 122 17.91 -12.80 5.30
CA LEU A 122 19.18 -12.08 5.43
C LEU A 122 19.21 -11.21 6.69
N VAL A 123 18.16 -10.42 6.95
CA VAL A 123 18.10 -9.55 8.14
C VAL A 123 18.11 -10.38 9.43
N VAL A 124 17.39 -11.50 9.46
CA VAL A 124 17.40 -12.44 10.61
C VAL A 124 18.79 -13.01 10.84
N ASP A 125 19.44 -13.50 9.79
CA ASP A 125 20.76 -14.14 9.86
C ASP A 125 21.83 -13.15 10.30
N ARG A 126 21.83 -11.93 9.73
CA ARG A 126 22.74 -10.85 10.12
C ARG A 126 22.59 -10.49 11.60
N ARG A 127 21.35 -10.41 12.11
CA ARG A 127 21.07 -10.07 13.51
C ARG A 127 21.36 -11.21 14.49
N ASN A 128 21.25 -12.46 14.07
CA ASN A 128 21.58 -13.62 14.88
C ASN A 128 23.09 -13.92 14.89
N GLY A 129 23.81 -13.51 13.84
CA GLY A 129 25.26 -13.64 13.71
C GLY A 129 26.03 -12.50 14.38
N GLU A 130 27.15 -12.13 13.74
CA GLU A 130 28.12 -11.16 14.28
C GLU A 130 27.58 -9.71 14.26
N SER A 131 26.60 -9.41 13.40
CA SER A 131 26.04 -8.07 13.22
C SER A 131 24.70 -7.90 13.96
N ARG A 132 24.71 -8.06 15.29
CA ARG A 132 23.49 -7.87 16.12
C ARG A 132 22.83 -6.50 15.94
N SER A 133 23.59 -5.50 15.51
CA SER A 133 23.10 -4.15 15.19
C SER A 133 22.56 -4.01 13.78
N PHE A 134 22.53 -5.03 12.94
CA PHE A 134 22.13 -4.92 11.53
C PHE A 134 20.74 -4.28 11.38
N LEU A 135 20.68 -3.12 10.71
CA LEU A 135 19.50 -2.26 10.60
C LEU A 135 18.86 -1.94 11.95
N LYS A 136 19.68 -1.65 12.98
CA LYS A 136 19.22 -1.34 14.35
C LYS A 136 18.07 -0.33 14.30
N TRP A 137 17.06 -0.57 15.14
CA TRP A 137 15.81 0.21 15.23
C TRP A 137 14.80 -0.02 14.09
N LEU A 138 15.17 -0.70 13.01
CA LEU A 138 14.20 -1.15 12.02
C LEU A 138 13.51 -2.43 12.53
N GLY A 139 12.23 -2.32 12.85
CA GLY A 139 11.36 -3.47 13.14
C GLY A 139 10.86 -4.16 11.88
N PRO A 140 10.39 -5.42 11.98
CA PRO A 140 9.94 -6.20 10.82
C PRO A 140 8.76 -5.54 10.10
N ALA A 141 7.85 -4.85 10.81
CA ALA A 141 6.69 -4.19 10.20
C ALA A 141 7.04 -3.07 9.21
N PHE A 142 8.16 -2.38 9.41
CA PHE A 142 8.67 -1.36 8.47
C PHE A 142 9.71 -1.96 7.52
N GLY A 143 10.43 -2.99 7.97
CA GLY A 143 11.34 -3.75 7.11
C GLY A 143 10.62 -4.47 5.97
N THR A 144 9.46 -5.07 6.21
CA THR A 144 8.65 -5.69 5.15
C THR A 144 8.08 -4.65 4.18
N LYS A 145 7.84 -3.40 4.61
CA LYS A 145 7.47 -2.29 3.71
C LYS A 145 8.62 -1.94 2.76
N TYR A 146 9.84 -1.85 3.29
CA TYR A 146 11.03 -1.65 2.47
C TYR A 146 11.21 -2.77 1.45
N ILE A 147 11.12 -4.04 1.89
CA ILE A 147 11.21 -5.22 1.02
C ILE A 147 10.07 -5.24 -0.02
N TYR A 148 8.84 -4.84 0.35
CA TYR A 148 7.71 -4.72 -0.58
C TYR A 148 8.05 -3.77 -1.72
N PHE A 149 8.51 -2.55 -1.43
CA PHE A 149 8.80 -1.58 -2.51
C PHE A 149 9.95 -2.01 -3.42
N LEU A 150 10.98 -2.65 -2.86
CA LEU A 150 12.08 -3.25 -3.63
C LEU A 150 11.56 -4.33 -4.59
N THR A 151 10.79 -5.28 -4.09
CA THR A 151 10.27 -6.41 -4.87
C THR A 151 9.19 -5.98 -5.84
N ALA A 152 8.28 -5.08 -5.46
CA ALA A 152 7.24 -4.53 -6.33
C ALA A 152 7.81 -3.73 -7.50
N LYS A 153 8.94 -3.02 -7.30
CA LYS A 153 9.61 -2.32 -8.37
C LYS A 153 10.32 -3.28 -9.34
N ASN A 154 10.97 -4.31 -8.79
CA ASN A 154 11.81 -5.23 -9.55
C ASN A 154 11.02 -6.36 -10.24
N ASN A 155 10.05 -6.95 -9.54
CA ASN A 155 9.13 -7.96 -10.04
C ASN A 155 7.69 -7.57 -9.68
N PRO A 156 7.04 -6.71 -10.48
CA PRO A 156 5.68 -6.23 -10.21
C PRO A 156 4.61 -7.34 -10.16
N GLN A 157 4.89 -8.55 -10.66
CA GLN A 157 3.96 -9.68 -10.63
C GLN A 157 3.96 -10.41 -9.28
N GLU A 158 5.08 -10.38 -8.56
CA GLU A 158 5.25 -11.12 -7.30
C GLU A 158 5.90 -10.23 -6.21
N PRO A 159 5.28 -9.09 -5.85
CA PRO A 159 5.78 -8.28 -4.75
C PRO A 159 5.63 -9.03 -3.43
N ALA A 160 6.60 -8.84 -2.54
CA ALA A 160 6.60 -9.48 -1.23
C ALA A 160 5.62 -8.78 -0.26
N PRO A 161 4.53 -9.43 0.19
CA PRO A 161 3.51 -8.79 1.00
C PRO A 161 4.01 -8.23 2.33
N VAL A 162 3.35 -7.15 2.81
CA VAL A 162 3.71 -6.47 4.06
C VAL A 162 3.11 -7.18 5.26
N MET A 163 3.96 -7.59 6.21
CA MET A 163 3.54 -8.11 7.51
C MET A 163 3.71 -7.04 8.60
N ASP A 164 2.63 -6.34 8.95
CA ASP A 164 2.66 -5.30 9.99
C ASP A 164 1.72 -5.58 11.17
N ALA A 165 1.60 -4.61 12.08
CA ALA A 165 0.80 -4.77 13.30
C ALA A 165 -0.70 -4.91 13.03
N VAL A 166 -1.23 -4.30 11.97
CA VAL A 166 -2.64 -4.43 11.56
C VAL A 166 -2.88 -5.86 11.10
N VAL A 167 -2.07 -6.32 10.15
CA VAL A 167 -2.10 -7.69 9.63
C VAL A 167 -1.95 -8.70 10.77
N TYR A 168 -1.01 -8.47 11.68
CA TYR A 168 -0.81 -9.33 12.85
C TYR A 168 -2.05 -9.46 13.74
N ARG A 169 -2.66 -8.33 14.12
CA ARG A 169 -3.86 -8.33 14.96
C ARG A 169 -5.02 -9.02 14.27
N TRP A 170 -5.13 -8.84 12.95
CA TRP A 170 -6.09 -9.55 12.13
C TRP A 170 -5.90 -11.06 12.22
N PHE A 171 -4.67 -11.55 11.98
CA PHE A 171 -4.33 -12.98 12.09
C PHE A 171 -4.68 -13.54 13.48
N ARG A 172 -4.35 -12.83 14.56
CA ARG A 172 -4.68 -13.28 15.93
C ARG A 172 -6.18 -13.49 16.14
N LYS A 173 -7.02 -12.70 15.47
CA LYS A 173 -8.47 -12.74 15.62
C LYS A 173 -9.12 -13.76 14.68
N HIS A 174 -8.70 -13.80 13.43
CA HIS A 174 -9.38 -14.52 12.35
C HIS A 174 -8.68 -15.83 11.93
N ALA A 175 -7.41 -16.01 12.30
CA ALA A 175 -6.63 -17.22 12.06
C ALA A 175 -5.79 -17.60 13.30
N PRO A 176 -6.42 -17.84 14.47
CA PRO A 176 -5.70 -18.06 15.74
C PRO A 176 -4.82 -19.33 15.75
N ASP A 177 -5.08 -20.26 14.84
CA ASP A 177 -4.28 -21.44 14.54
C ASP A 177 -2.97 -21.10 13.81
N ARG A 178 -2.90 -19.95 13.12
CA ARG A 178 -1.75 -19.47 12.35
C ARG A 178 -0.96 -18.40 13.12
N LYS A 179 -0.30 -18.83 14.19
CA LYS A 179 0.39 -17.92 15.11
C LYS A 179 1.59 -17.23 14.46
N LEU A 180 1.54 -15.89 14.42
CA LEU A 180 2.63 -15.04 13.95
C LEU A 180 3.37 -14.38 15.14
N ARG A 181 4.62 -14.00 14.90
CA ARG A 181 5.46 -13.18 15.79
C ARG A 181 5.92 -11.96 15.00
N VAL A 182 5.56 -10.77 15.46
CA VAL A 182 5.80 -9.51 14.70
C VAL A 182 6.62 -8.47 15.45
N ASP A 183 6.93 -8.67 16.73
CA ASP A 183 7.77 -7.74 17.49
C ASP A 183 9.26 -7.88 17.16
N PHE A 184 9.64 -8.94 16.44
CA PHE A 184 11.00 -9.26 16.06
C PHE A 184 11.04 -9.93 14.69
N TRP A 185 12.21 -9.86 14.05
CA TRP A 185 12.46 -10.54 12.78
C TRP A 185 12.45 -12.05 13.03
N HIS A 186 11.42 -12.74 12.54
CA HIS A 186 11.21 -14.17 12.79
C HIS A 186 10.81 -14.88 11.49
N THR A 187 11.80 -15.50 10.84
CA THR A 187 11.63 -16.18 9.54
C THR A 187 10.44 -17.14 9.51
N PRO A 188 10.25 -18.06 10.49
CA PRO A 188 9.13 -18.99 10.44
C PRO A 188 7.75 -18.31 10.46
N SER A 189 7.64 -17.14 11.10
CA SER A 189 6.38 -16.39 11.09
C SER A 189 6.16 -15.68 9.76
N TYR A 190 7.21 -15.16 9.12
CA TYR A 190 7.06 -14.57 7.80
C TYR A 190 6.73 -15.63 6.75
N GLU A 191 7.35 -16.82 6.81
CA GLU A 191 6.99 -17.97 5.97
C GLU A 191 5.54 -18.41 6.20
N GLN A 192 5.12 -18.58 7.46
CA GLN A 192 3.73 -18.92 7.77
C GLN A 192 2.75 -17.85 7.24
N PHE A 193 3.11 -16.58 7.31
CA PHE A 193 2.32 -15.49 6.77
C PHE A 193 2.17 -15.63 5.24
N LEU A 194 3.27 -15.77 4.50
CA LEU A 194 3.25 -15.93 3.03
C LEU A 194 2.44 -17.16 2.60
N ASN A 195 2.70 -18.32 3.20
CA ASN A 195 1.96 -19.55 2.89
C ASN A 195 0.45 -19.39 3.13
N SER A 196 0.07 -18.61 4.16
CA SER A 196 -1.35 -18.35 4.43
C SER A 196 -1.99 -17.49 3.35
N LEU A 197 -1.29 -16.46 2.88
CA LEU A 197 -1.79 -15.62 1.78
C LEU A 197 -1.93 -16.41 0.48
N GLU A 198 -0.96 -17.28 0.16
CA GLU A 198 -1.01 -18.16 -1.00
C GLU A 198 -2.19 -19.14 -0.94
N GLU A 199 -2.36 -19.83 0.19
CA GLU A 199 -3.48 -20.75 0.40
C GLU A 199 -4.83 -20.04 0.27
N TRP A 200 -4.97 -18.84 0.86
CA TRP A 200 -6.22 -18.08 0.79
C TRP A 200 -6.48 -17.44 -0.57
N ALA A 201 -5.43 -17.00 -1.27
CA ALA A 201 -5.57 -16.53 -2.66
C ALA A 201 -6.08 -17.66 -3.56
N SER A 202 -5.55 -18.88 -3.40
CA SER A 202 -5.97 -20.06 -4.15
C SER A 202 -7.43 -20.44 -3.87
N ASP A 203 -7.84 -20.48 -2.60
CA ASP A 203 -9.22 -20.78 -2.19
C ASP A 203 -10.22 -19.73 -2.70
N ILE A 204 -9.89 -18.43 -2.61
CA ILE A 204 -10.70 -17.34 -3.17
C ILE A 204 -10.82 -17.49 -4.69
N ALA A 205 -9.72 -17.73 -5.39
CA ALA A 205 -9.73 -17.89 -6.84
C ALA A 205 -10.59 -19.08 -7.27
N GLN A 206 -10.50 -20.21 -6.56
CA GLN A 206 -11.33 -21.38 -6.80
C GLN A 206 -12.82 -21.10 -6.55
N ARG A 207 -13.14 -20.37 -5.49
CA ARG A 207 -14.52 -20.09 -5.08
C ARG A 207 -15.24 -19.09 -5.99
N PHE A 208 -14.53 -18.07 -6.46
CA PHE A 208 -15.12 -16.95 -7.22
C PHE A 208 -14.76 -16.94 -8.71
N GLY A 209 -13.93 -17.89 -9.17
CA GLY A 209 -13.54 -18.02 -10.58
C GLY A 209 -12.73 -16.84 -11.11
N GLN A 210 -12.06 -16.08 -10.23
CA GLN A 210 -11.25 -14.93 -10.60
C GLN A 210 -9.91 -14.98 -9.88
N GLU A 211 -8.83 -14.76 -10.61
CA GLU A 211 -7.51 -14.63 -10.00
C GLU A 211 -7.44 -13.42 -9.05
N ILE A 212 -6.71 -13.65 -7.97
CA ILE A 212 -6.35 -12.67 -6.94
C ILE A 212 -4.91 -12.92 -6.55
N ARG A 213 -4.14 -11.84 -6.37
CA ARG A 213 -2.72 -11.95 -6.00
C ARG A 213 -2.56 -12.00 -4.49
N ILE A 214 -1.42 -12.52 -4.02
CA ILE A 214 -1.13 -12.58 -2.58
C ILE A 214 -1.04 -11.19 -1.93
N ASP A 215 -0.62 -10.17 -2.67
CA ASP A 215 -0.59 -8.78 -2.19
C ASP A 215 -1.98 -8.12 -2.17
N ASP A 216 -2.92 -8.58 -3.00
CA ASP A 216 -4.34 -8.22 -2.85
C ASP A 216 -4.89 -8.84 -1.56
N VAL A 217 -4.57 -10.10 -1.26
CA VAL A 217 -5.01 -10.75 0.00
C VAL A 217 -4.46 -10.01 1.22
N GLU A 218 -3.17 -9.62 1.21
CA GLU A 218 -2.60 -8.75 2.24
C GLU A 218 -3.36 -7.42 2.37
N TYR A 219 -3.68 -6.79 1.25
CA TYR A 219 -4.41 -5.53 1.24
C TYR A 219 -5.82 -5.69 1.84
N LEU A 220 -6.54 -6.76 1.50
CA LEU A 220 -7.87 -7.03 2.07
C LEU A 220 -7.81 -7.25 3.59
N ILE A 221 -6.80 -7.99 4.06
CA ILE A 221 -6.53 -8.19 5.49
C ILE A 221 -6.23 -6.85 6.17
N PHE A 222 -5.38 -6.03 5.57
CA PHE A 222 -5.05 -4.70 6.09
C PHE A 222 -6.28 -3.79 6.13
N ALA A 223 -7.10 -3.80 5.08
CA ALA A 223 -8.28 -2.95 4.95
C ALA A 223 -9.35 -3.32 5.99
N GLU A 224 -9.61 -4.61 6.20
CA GLU A 224 -10.52 -5.07 7.25
C GLU A 224 -9.93 -4.81 8.64
N GLY A 225 -8.65 -5.12 8.83
CA GLY A 225 -7.94 -4.93 10.09
C GLY A 225 -7.88 -3.47 10.55
N SER A 226 -7.80 -2.53 9.61
CA SER A 226 -7.77 -1.08 9.89
C SER A 226 -9.11 -0.57 10.43
N ARG A 227 -10.23 -1.23 10.10
CA ARG A 227 -11.54 -0.90 10.70
C ARG A 227 -11.55 -1.17 12.21
N PHE A 228 -10.76 -2.15 12.69
CA PHE A 228 -10.61 -2.38 14.13
C PHE A 228 -9.92 -1.24 14.88
N GLU A 229 -9.12 -0.44 14.19
CA GLU A 229 -8.40 0.69 14.80
C GLU A 229 -9.17 2.03 14.71
N GLY A 230 -10.42 2.01 14.23
CA GLY A 230 -11.31 3.18 14.26
C GLY A 230 -11.24 4.11 13.04
N ASN A 231 -10.58 3.70 11.95
CA ASN A 231 -10.58 4.41 10.67
C ASN A 231 -11.42 3.62 9.65
N ASP A 232 -12.71 3.97 9.51
CA ASP A 232 -13.61 3.22 8.63
C ASP A 232 -13.44 3.62 7.16
N TRP A 233 -12.63 2.83 6.44
CA TRP A 233 -12.37 2.97 5.01
C TRP A 233 -13.53 2.52 4.11
N SER A 234 -14.57 1.87 4.64
CA SER A 234 -15.71 1.40 3.83
C SER A 234 -16.55 2.54 3.27
N GLU A 235 -16.80 3.56 4.09
CA GLU A 235 -17.50 4.77 3.68
C GLU A 235 -16.73 5.51 2.57
N LEU A 236 -15.40 5.37 2.55
CA LEU A 236 -14.54 5.97 1.55
C LEU A 236 -14.55 5.20 0.22
N TRP A 237 -14.62 3.87 0.21
CA TRP A 237 -14.82 3.11 -1.05
C TRP A 237 -16.20 3.39 -1.65
N GLU A 238 -17.24 3.48 -0.81
CA GLU A 238 -18.57 3.90 -1.26
C GLU A 238 -18.59 5.39 -1.68
N ALA A 239 -17.75 6.24 -1.09
CA ALA A 239 -17.61 7.64 -1.49
C ALA A 239 -16.79 7.81 -2.77
N GLU A 240 -15.74 7.01 -2.98
CA GLU A 240 -14.93 6.98 -4.20
C GLU A 240 -15.76 6.43 -5.36
N GLN A 241 -16.60 5.41 -5.13
CA GLN A 241 -17.62 4.99 -6.11
C GLN A 241 -18.63 6.09 -6.44
N ARG A 242 -19.10 6.82 -5.43
CA ARG A 242 -19.99 7.98 -5.62
C ARG A 242 -19.29 9.09 -6.39
N ALA A 243 -18.04 9.42 -6.07
CA ALA A 243 -17.24 10.43 -6.76
C ALA A 243 -16.81 10.01 -8.18
N ALA A 244 -16.66 8.71 -8.41
CA ALA A 244 -16.38 8.12 -9.72
C ALA A 244 -17.64 7.96 -10.57
N SER A 245 -18.84 8.25 -10.04
CA SER A 245 -20.05 8.30 -10.85
C SER A 245 -20.08 9.62 -11.63
N ALA A 246 -20.14 9.53 -12.96
CA ALA A 246 -20.22 10.70 -13.83
C ALA A 246 -21.42 11.60 -13.46
N SER A 247 -22.52 11.03 -12.97
CA SER A 247 -23.68 11.79 -12.50
C SER A 247 -23.38 12.71 -11.30
N LEU A 248 -22.63 12.24 -10.29
CA LEU A 248 -22.32 13.07 -9.13
C LEU A 248 -21.33 14.19 -9.48
N LEU A 249 -20.42 13.95 -10.42
CA LEU A 249 -19.52 14.97 -10.97
C LEU A 249 -20.32 16.10 -11.63
N PHE A 250 -21.35 15.78 -12.43
CA PHE A 250 -22.22 16.78 -13.04
C PHE A 250 -23.06 17.53 -12.01
N ASP A 251 -23.56 16.86 -10.97
CA ASP A 251 -24.29 17.53 -9.89
C ASP A 251 -23.40 18.51 -9.10
N GLN A 252 -22.13 18.17 -8.88
CA GLN A 252 -21.16 19.07 -8.25
C GLN A 252 -20.81 20.27 -9.16
N LEU A 253 -20.64 20.04 -10.46
CA LEU A 253 -20.44 21.11 -11.45
C LEU A 253 -21.64 22.06 -11.50
N ARG A 254 -22.86 21.53 -11.42
CA ARG A 254 -24.10 22.32 -11.32
C ARG A 254 -24.15 23.15 -10.05
N ALA A 255 -23.79 22.57 -8.90
CA ALA A 255 -23.73 23.29 -7.63
C ALA A 255 -22.70 24.45 -7.66
N LEU A 256 -21.54 24.23 -8.29
CA LEU A 256 -20.53 25.26 -8.51
C LEU A 256 -21.01 26.35 -9.47
N ALA A 257 -21.64 25.97 -10.60
CA ALA A 257 -22.20 26.91 -11.57
C ALA A 257 -23.29 27.81 -10.97
N SER A 258 -24.07 27.28 -10.04
CA SER A 258 -25.13 28.00 -9.31
C SER A 258 -24.59 29.18 -8.48
N SER A 259 -23.30 29.16 -8.13
CA SER A 259 -22.66 30.19 -7.29
C SER A 259 -22.13 31.40 -8.08
N HIS A 260 -22.28 31.41 -9.41
CA HIS A 260 -21.75 32.47 -10.29
C HIS A 260 -22.85 33.28 -11.00
N GLN A 261 -22.55 34.56 -11.29
CA GLN A 261 -23.48 35.51 -11.91
C GLN A 261 -23.97 35.11 -13.31
N ASN A 262 -23.27 34.22 -14.02
CA ASN A 262 -23.58 33.79 -15.39
C ASN A 262 -23.91 32.28 -15.48
N HIS A 263 -24.62 31.77 -14.47
CA HIS A 263 -24.96 30.36 -14.28
C HIS A 263 -25.66 29.71 -15.50
N GLN A 264 -26.45 30.47 -16.26
CA GLN A 264 -27.25 29.94 -17.37
C GLN A 264 -26.41 29.31 -18.50
N PHE A 265 -25.30 29.96 -18.88
CA PHE A 265 -24.38 29.41 -19.89
C PHE A 265 -23.59 28.21 -19.37
N SER A 266 -23.21 28.23 -18.09
CA SER A 266 -22.51 27.12 -17.43
C SER A 266 -23.40 25.86 -17.35
N PHE A 267 -24.68 26.02 -17.05
CA PHE A 267 -25.64 24.91 -17.06
C PHE A 267 -25.82 24.30 -18.44
N GLU A 268 -25.98 25.11 -19.50
CA GLU A 268 -26.09 24.60 -20.87
C GLU A 268 -24.86 23.80 -21.32
N LEU A 269 -23.66 24.22 -20.90
CA LEU A 269 -22.43 23.50 -21.21
C LEU A 269 -22.33 22.18 -20.43
N ILE A 270 -22.71 22.19 -19.15
CA ILE A 270 -22.76 20.99 -18.30
C ILE A 270 -23.74 19.97 -18.87
N ASP A 271 -24.94 20.39 -19.26
CA ASP A 271 -25.96 19.50 -19.83
C ASP A 271 -25.53 18.90 -21.18
N LYS A 272 -24.83 19.67 -22.02
CA LYS A 272 -24.24 19.17 -23.28
C LYS A 272 -23.14 18.15 -23.04
N LEU A 273 -22.28 18.38 -22.05
CA LEU A 273 -21.20 17.45 -21.67
C LEU A 273 -21.76 16.16 -21.08
N GLU A 274 -22.75 16.25 -20.20
CA GLU A 274 -23.43 15.08 -19.62
C GLU A 274 -24.13 14.25 -20.69
N ALA A 275 -24.88 14.90 -21.58
CA ALA A 275 -25.56 14.22 -22.68
C ALA A 275 -24.59 13.54 -23.66
N HIS A 276 -23.37 14.05 -23.82
CA HIS A 276 -22.35 13.41 -24.66
C HIS A 276 -21.65 12.25 -23.95
N LEU A 277 -21.30 12.40 -22.68
CA LEU A 277 -20.50 11.43 -21.95
C LEU A 277 -21.34 10.23 -21.47
N LEU A 278 -22.59 10.43 -21.07
CA LEU A 278 -23.49 9.36 -20.59
C LEU A 278 -24.25 8.63 -21.72
N LYS A 279 -24.31 9.18 -22.95
CA LYS A 279 -24.89 8.47 -24.11
C LYS A 279 -23.95 7.41 -24.69
N SER A 280 -22.64 7.53 -24.46
CA SER A 280 -21.63 6.56 -24.92
C SER A 280 -21.75 5.19 -24.24
N ASP A 281 -22.25 5.15 -23.00
CA ASP A 281 -22.40 3.90 -22.22
C ASP A 281 -23.66 3.09 -22.58
N ALA A 282 -24.61 3.67 -23.33
CA ALA A 282 -25.87 3.02 -23.68
C ALA A 282 -25.89 2.38 -25.08
N SER A 283 -24.84 2.61 -25.90
CA SER A 283 -24.79 2.12 -27.29
C SER A 283 -24.09 0.78 -27.51
N GLU A 284 -23.59 0.13 -26.45
CA GLU A 284 -23.09 -1.25 -26.50
C GLU A 284 -24.11 -2.24 -25.92
N GLN A 285 -25.30 -2.31 -26.52
CA GLN A 285 -26.11 -3.53 -26.45
C GLN A 285 -26.05 -4.22 -27.82
N PRO A 286 -25.57 -5.47 -27.91
CA PRO A 286 -25.60 -6.20 -29.17
C PRO A 286 -27.06 -6.47 -29.55
N PRO A 287 -27.39 -6.49 -30.86
CA PRO A 287 -28.74 -6.79 -31.31
C PRO A 287 -29.13 -8.19 -30.87
N GLN A 288 -30.33 -8.33 -30.31
CA GLN A 288 -30.97 -9.62 -30.06
C GLN A 288 -31.27 -10.29 -31.42
N CYS A 289 -30.59 -11.40 -31.68
CA CYS A 289 -31.00 -12.48 -32.57
C CYS A 289 -30.64 -13.80 -31.91
#